data_AF-A0A958P1T6-F1
#
_entry.id   AF-A0A958P1T6-F1
#
_cell.length_a   1.000
_cell.length_b   1.000
_cell.length_c   1.000
_cell.angle_alpha   90.00
_cell.angle_beta   90.00
_cell.angle_gamma   90.00
#
_symmetry.space_group_name_H-M   'P 1'
#
loop_
_entity.id
_entity.type
_entity.pdbx_description
1 polymer ?
#
loop_
_entity_poly.entity_id
_entity_poly.type
_entity_poly.pdbx_seq_one_letter_code
_entity_poly.pdbx_strand_id
1 'polypeptide(L)' 'MATQMLDLAQKQPGFLGFESARQEIGITISYWESLEAIKNWKENSFHQLAQQKGKDEFYQSYSVKICKVERAYDFFSKK' A
#
# COMPACT_ATOMS: atom_id res chain seq x y z
N MET A 1 -5.36 3.66 12.55
CA MET A 1 -4.14 3.85 11.73
C MET A 1 -4.26 3.26 10.34
N ALA A 2 -4.50 1.94 10.17
CA ALA A 2 -4.62 1.34 8.83
C ALA A 2 -5.70 1.99 7.94
N THR A 3 -6.89 2.26 8.49
CA THR A 3 -8.00 2.92 7.77
C THR A 3 -7.65 4.36 7.37
N GLN A 4 -7.02 5.12 8.26
CA GLN A 4 -6.62 6.51 7.97
C GLN A 4 -5.52 6.58 6.90
N MET A 5 -4.59 5.62 6.89
CA MET A 5 -3.56 5.57 5.84
C MET A 5 -4.15 5.22 4.48
N LEU A 6 -5.16 4.35 4.45
CA LEU A 6 -5.91 4.05 3.25
C LEU A 6 -6.67 5.28 2.73
N ASP A 7 -7.40 5.98 3.60
CA ASP A 7 -8.16 7.17 3.22
C ASP A 7 -7.26 8.28 2.65
N LEU A 8 -6.03 8.39 3.15
CA LEU A 8 -5.03 9.33 2.65
C LEU A 8 -4.43 8.90 1.32
N ALA A 9 -4.14 7.60 1.16
CA ALA A 9 -3.65 7.02 -0.10
C ALA A 9 -4.69 7.20 -1.21
N GLN A 10 -5.97 6.95 -0.93
CA GLN A 10 -7.08 7.11 -1.88
C GLN A 10 -7.23 8.53 -2.42
N LYS A 11 -6.73 9.55 -1.70
CA LYS A 11 -6.76 10.95 -2.13
C LYS A 11 -5.54 11.37 -2.94
N GLN A 12 -4.53 10.52 -3.05
CA GLN A 12 -3.33 10.85 -3.82
C GLN A 12 -3.61 10.74 -5.32
N PRO A 13 -3.13 11.70 -6.13
CA PRO A 13 -3.10 11.54 -7.57
C PRO A 13 -2.40 10.24 -7.96
N GLY A 14 -3.01 9.49 -8.86
CA GLY A 14 -2.45 8.24 -9.38
C GLY A 14 -2.64 7.00 -8.50
N PHE A 15 -3.39 7.07 -7.41
CA PHE A 15 -3.80 5.87 -6.66
C PHE A 15 -4.88 5.10 -7.44
N LEU A 16 -4.66 3.80 -7.64
CA LEU A 16 -5.56 2.94 -8.42
C LEU A 16 -6.36 1.96 -7.56
N GLY A 17 -5.90 1.68 -6.34
CA GLY A 17 -6.55 0.73 -5.44
C GLY A 17 -5.56 0.07 -4.49
N PHE A 18 -6.06 -0.84 -3.67
CA PHE A 18 -5.23 -1.64 -2.79
C PHE A 18 -5.89 -2.99 -2.50
N GLU A 19 -5.05 -3.96 -2.13
CA GLU A 19 -5.44 -5.24 -1.59
C GLU A 19 -4.72 -5.45 -0.27
N SER A 20 -5.39 -6.07 0.69
CA SER A 20 -4.78 -6.42 1.97
C SER A 20 -5.26 -7.79 2.41
N ALA A 21 -4.32 -8.62 2.84
CA ALA A 21 -4.58 -9.94 3.41
C ALA A 21 -3.76 -10.09 4.68
N ARG A 22 -4.36 -10.67 5.72
CA ARG A 22 -3.67 -10.90 7.00
C ARG A 22 -3.96 -12.30 7.51
N GLN A 23 -2.89 -13.07 7.67
CA GLN A 23 -2.88 -14.37 8.36
C GLN A 23 -1.65 -14.37 9.29
N GLU A 24 -0.79 -15.39 9.23
CA GLU A 24 0.50 -15.39 9.94
C GLU A 24 1.43 -14.26 9.46
N ILE A 25 1.33 -13.90 8.18
CA ILE A 25 1.99 -12.73 7.58
C ILE A 25 0.91 -11.75 7.09
N GLY A 26 1.16 -10.46 7.29
CA GLY A 26 0.36 -9.38 6.72
C GLY A 26 0.95 -8.90 5.41
N ILE A 27 0.14 -8.88 4.34
CA ILE A 27 0.52 -8.32 3.05
C ILE A 27 -0.44 -7.19 2.71
N THR A 28 0.11 -6.06 2.27
CA THR A 28 -0.67 -4.95 1.71
C THR A 28 -0.03 -4.53 0.39
N ILE A 29 -0.82 -4.55 -0.67
CA ILE A 29 -0.42 -4.13 -2.01
C ILE A 29 -1.23 -2.88 -2.33
N SER A 30 -0.56 -1.83 -2.79
CA SER A 30 -1.22 -0.63 -3.32
C SER A 30 -0.80 -0.44 -4.77
N TYR A 31 -1.77 -0.12 -5.62
CA TYR A 31 -1.59 0.03 -7.06
C TYR A 31 -1.56 1.51 -7.41
N TRP A 32 -0.64 1.86 -8.29
CA TRP A 32 -0.35 3.24 -8.65
C TRP A 32 -0.10 3.38 -10.14
N GLU A 33 -0.48 4.51 -10.71
CA GLU A 33 -0.35 4.79 -12.15
C GLU A 33 1.12 4.91 -12.59
N SER A 34 2.00 5.38 -11.71
CA SER A 34 3.38 5.71 -12.06
C SER A 34 4.33 5.62 -10.86
N LEU A 35 5.64 5.52 -11.16
CA LEU A 35 6.68 5.60 -10.14
C LEU A 35 6.72 6.97 -9.45
N GLU A 36 6.31 8.03 -10.16
CA GLU A 36 6.22 9.38 -9.60
C GLU A 36 5.10 9.47 -8.56
N ALA A 37 3.91 8.94 -8.85
CA ALA A 37 2.82 8.87 -7.90
C ALA A 37 3.21 8.07 -6.63
N ILE A 38 3.90 6.94 -6.81
CA ILE A 38 4.46 6.15 -5.69
C ILE A 38 5.44 6.96 -4.86
N LYS A 39 6.34 7.70 -5.52
CA LYS A 39 7.33 8.55 -4.84
C LYS A 39 6.65 9.66 -4.03
N ASN A 40 5.71 10.37 -4.64
CA ASN A 40 4.94 11.43 -3.99
C ASN A 40 4.18 10.89 -2.77
N TRP A 41 3.62 9.68 -2.88
CA TRP A 41 2.99 9.02 -1.74
C TRP A 41 3.98 8.65 -0.63
N LYS A 42 5.15 8.11 -0.97
CA LYS A 42 6.21 7.80 0.00
C LYS A 42 6.71 9.05 0.74
N GLU A 43 6.76 10.18 0.05
CA GLU A 43 7.16 11.47 0.60
C GLU A 43 6.06 12.13 1.45
N ASN A 44 4.83 11.62 1.40
CA ASN A 44 3.75 12.08 2.27
C ASN A 44 4.12 11.87 3.75
N SER A 45 4.07 12.96 4.51
CA SER A 45 4.52 13.03 5.90
C SER A 45 3.78 12.05 6.83
N PHE A 46 2.52 11.72 6.52
CA PHE A 46 1.77 10.71 7.27
C PHE A 46 2.26 9.29 6.99
N HIS A 47 2.69 9.00 5.76
CA HIS A 47 3.28 7.70 5.45
C HIS A 47 4.63 7.51 6.14
N GLN A 48 5.45 8.56 6.21
CA GLN A 48 6.71 8.52 6.96
C GLN A 48 6.49 8.29 8.46
N LEU A 49 5.53 9.02 9.06
CA LEU A 49 5.18 8.86 10.48
C LEU A 49 4.65 7.45 10.78
N ALA A 50 3.82 6.89 9.87
CA ALA A 50 3.31 5.54 9.99
C ALA A 50 4.40 4.47 9.83
N GLN A 51 5.40 4.68 8.97
CA GLN A 51 6.57 3.79 8.86
C GLN A 51 7.42 3.84 10.12
N GLN A 52 7.62 5.03 10.70
CA GLN A 52 8.42 5.19 11.92
C GLN A 52 7.73 4.51 13.11
N LYS A 53 6.45 4.78 13.35
CA LYS A 53 5.66 4.06 14.37
C LYS A 53 5.57 2.56 14.09
N GLY A 54 5.49 2.17 12.81
CA GLY A 54 5.50 0.77 12.40
C GLY A 54 6.76 0.03 12.85
N LYS A 55 7.94 0.65 12.69
CA LYS A 55 9.22 0.10 13.15
C LYS A 55 9.36 0.08 14.66
N ASP A 56 8.88 1.13 15.32
CA ASP A 56 9.11 1.30 16.76
C ASP A 56 8.13 0.46 17.60
N GLU A 57 6.92 0.20 17.11
CA GLU A 57 5.84 -0.36 17.95
C GLU A 57 5.13 -1.60 17.36
N PHE A 58 5.12 -1.81 16.04
CA PHE A 58 4.18 -2.77 15.41
C PHE A 58 4.81 -3.91 14.61
N TYR A 59 6.02 -3.73 14.07
CA TYR A 59 6.65 -4.72 13.19
C TYR A 59 8.06 -5.05 13.63
N GLN A 60 8.30 -6.31 13.98
CA GLN A 60 9.64 -6.83 14.23
C GLN A 60 10.51 -6.81 12.94
N SER A 61 9.87 -6.99 11.77
CA SER A 61 10.50 -6.76 10.46
C SER A 61 9.42 -6.56 9.38
N TYR A 62 9.78 -5.87 8.29
CA TYR A 62 8.95 -5.79 7.08
C TYR A 62 9.83 -5.56 5.84
N SER A 63 9.27 -5.81 4.65
CA SER A 63 9.91 -5.51 3.36
C SER A 63 8.95 -4.75 2.46
N VAL A 64 9.45 -3.77 1.70
CA VAL A 64 8.67 -3.03 0.70
C VAL A 64 9.31 -3.26 -0.66
N LYS A 65 8.49 -3.57 -1.66
CA LYS A 65 8.91 -3.78 -3.04
C LYS A 65 8.05 -2.92 -3.95
N ILE A 66 8.68 -2.28 -4.93
CA ILE A 66 7.99 -1.59 -6.02
C ILE A 66 8.09 -2.48 -7.25
N CYS A 67 6.93 -2.89 -7.77
CA CYS A 67 6.83 -3.83 -8.88
C CYS A 67 5.98 -3.21 -10.00
N LYS A 68 6.32 -3.53 -11.25
CA LYS A 68 5.51 -3.18 -12.41
C LYS A 68 4.58 -4.34 -12.74
N VAL A 69 3.29 -4.06 -12.82
CA VAL A 69 2.31 -5.02 -13.33
C VAL A 69 2.42 -5.03 -14.85
N GLU A 70 2.89 -6.14 -15.42
CA GLU A 70 2.97 -6.30 -16.88
C GLU A 70 1.65 -6.81 -17.47
N ARG A 71 0.91 -7.64 -16.72
CA ARG A 71 -0.40 -8.21 -17.08
C ARG A 71 -1.20 -8.51 -15.80
N ALA A 72 -2.51 -8.35 -15.85
CA ALA A 72 -3.45 -8.74 -14.81
C ALA A 72 -4.71 -9.33 -15.45
N TYR A 73 -5.30 -10.35 -14.82
CA TYR A 73 -6.54 -10.99 -15.24
C TYR A 73 -7.37 -11.26 -14.00
N ASP A 74 -8.65 -10.91 -14.05
CA ASP A 74 -9.58 -11.12 -12.96
C ASP A 74 -10.70 -12.07 -13.40
N PHE A 75 -11.01 -13.04 -12.54
CA PHE A 75 -12.15 -13.91 -12.73
C PHE A 75 -13.11 -13.75 -11.56
N PHE A 76 -14.30 -13.23 -11.85
CA PHE A 76 -15.38 -13.10 -10.88
C PHE A 76 -16.48 -14.12 -11.20
N SER A 77 -16.66 -15.11 -10.33
CA SER A 77 -17.77 -16.06 -10.39
C SER A 77 -18.83 -15.67 -9.36
N LYS A 78 -20.09 -15.55 -9.78
CA LYS A 78 -21.24 -15.28 -8.90
C LYS A 78 -21.77 -16.53 -8.18
N LYS A 79 -20.94 -17.55 -7.96
CA LYS A 79 -21.39 -18.78 -7.28
C LYS A 79 -21.67 -18.52 -5.81
#